data_AF-A0A5C4L0T8-F1
#
_entry.id   AF-A0A5C4L0T8-F1
#
_cell.length_a   1.000
_cell.length_b   1.000
_cell.length_c   1.000
_cell.angle_alpha   90.00
_cell.angle_beta   90.00
_cell.angle_gamma   90.00
#
_symmetry.space_group_name_H-M   'P 1'
#
loop_
_entity.id
_entity.type
_entity.pdbx_description
1 polymer ?
#
loop_
_entity_poly.entity_id
_entity_poly.type
_entity_poly.pdbx_seq_one_letter_code
_entity_poly.pdbx_strand_id
1 'polypeptide(L)' 'MDEEISFEHEGTKYAGTYSVHGNELIVYLPDGSQRTTTLRGLDPEMAALTHLRGFVLHSKKVDRTGN' A
#
# COMPACT_ATOMS: atom_id res chain seq x y z
N MET A 1 1.61 -12.55 10.48
CA MET A 1 2.11 -13.10 9.20
C MET A 1 2.10 -11.93 8.25
N ASP A 2 3.24 -11.65 7.64
CA ASP A 2 3.35 -10.62 6.61
C ASP A 2 2.93 -11.23 5.27
N GLU A 3 1.99 -10.58 4.60
CA GLU A 3 1.47 -10.98 3.30
C GLU A 3 1.93 -9.99 2.24
N GLU A 4 2.32 -10.48 1.06
CA GLU A 4 2.73 -9.64 -0.06
C GLU A 4 1.52 -9.26 -0.91
N ILE A 5 1.45 -7.99 -1.30
CA ILE A 5 0.49 -7.47 -2.27
C ILE A 5 1.22 -6.86 -3.44
N SER A 6 0.65 -7.01 -4.63
CA SER A 6 1.17 -6.33 -5.81
C SER A 6 0.05 -5.65 -6.59
N PHE A 7 0.36 -4.48 -7.12
CA PHE A 7 -0.54 -3.68 -7.91
C PHE A 7 0.19 -3.16 -9.14
N GLU A 8 -0.38 -3.40 -10.31
CA GLU A 8 0.14 -2.87 -11.56
C GLU A 8 -0.59 -1.59 -11.95
N HIS A 9 0.18 -0.53 -12.23
CA HIS A 9 -0.36 0.73 -12.72
C HIS A 9 0.53 1.28 -13.83
N GLU A 10 -0.09 1.58 -14.99
CA GLU A 10 0.61 2.12 -16.17
C GLU A 10 1.87 1.33 -16.57
N GLY A 11 1.79 0.00 -16.50
CA GLY A 11 2.89 -0.91 -16.84
C GLY A 11 4.01 -0.98 -15.80
N THR A 12 3.89 -0.28 -14.66
CA THR A 12 4.80 -0.40 -13.53
C THR A 12 4.15 -1.27 -12.44
N LYS A 13 4.83 -2.34 -12.06
CA LYS A 13 4.38 -3.22 -10.97
C LYS A 13 4.95 -2.72 -9.65
N TYR A 14 4.05 -2.36 -8.74
CA TYR A 14 4.38 -1.97 -7.38
C TYR A 14 4.07 -3.14 -6.45
N ALA A 15 5.05 -3.55 -5.67
CA ALA A 15 4.88 -4.56 -4.64
C ALA A 15 4.99 -3.89 -3.27
N GLY A 16 4.20 -4.36 -2.32
CA GLY A 16 4.25 -3.97 -0.93
C GLY A 16 3.92 -5.17 -0.05
N THR A 17 4.08 -5.02 1.26
CA THR A 17 3.71 -6.05 2.22
C THR A 17 2.73 -5.47 3.22
N TYR A 18 1.90 -6.32 3.80
CA TYR A 18 1.02 -5.91 4.88
C TYR A 18 1.04 -6.91 6.02
N SER A 19 0.81 -6.43 7.23
CA SER A 19 0.81 -7.21 8.45
C SER A 19 -0.42 -6.87 9.28
N VAL A 20 -1.13 -7.91 9.72
CA VAL A 20 -2.36 -7.78 10.51
C VAL A 20 -2.07 -8.10 11.97
N HIS A 21 -2.34 -7.14 12.84
CA HIS A 21 -2.19 -7.22 14.29
C HIS A 21 -3.57 -7.04 14.95
N GLY A 22 -4.28 -8.14 15.16
CA GLY A 22 -5.64 -8.11 15.72
C GLY A 22 -6.60 -7.36 14.79
N ASN A 23 -6.94 -6.12 15.14
CA ASN A 23 -7.80 -5.24 14.35
C ASN A 23 -7.03 -4.11 13.66
N GLU A 24 -5.70 -4.13 13.67
CA GLU A 24 -4.88 -3.15 12.96
C GLU A 24 -4.18 -3.80 11.78
N LEU A 25 -4.20 -3.09 10.65
CA LEU A 25 -3.49 -3.41 9.43
C LEU A 25 -2.35 -2.44 9.27
N ILE A 26 -1.14 -2.96 9.10
CA ILE A 26 0.07 -2.20 8.79
C ILE A 26 0.43 -2.52 7.35
N VAL A 27 0.53 -1.52 6.48
CA VAL A 27 0.87 -1.66 5.07
C VAL A 27 2.23 -1.00 4.84
N TYR A 28 3.21 -1.76 4.40
CA TYR A 28 4.52 -1.31 4.01
C TYR A 28 4.53 -0.98 2.52
N LEU A 29 4.77 0.29 2.22
CA LEU A 29 4.83 0.81 0.86
C LEU A 29 6.25 0.64 0.28
N PRO A 30 6.40 0.54 -1.05
CA PRO A 30 7.71 0.36 -1.70
C PRO A 30 8.67 1.54 -1.51
N ASP A 31 8.18 2.71 -1.09
CA ASP A 31 8.98 3.88 -0.73
C ASP A 31 9.66 3.75 0.65
N GLY A 32 9.36 2.70 1.41
CA GLY A 32 9.81 2.51 2.79
C GLY A 32 8.90 3.16 3.84
N SER A 33 7.93 3.96 3.39
CA SER A 33 6.84 4.48 4.23
C SER A 33 5.87 3.37 4.65
N GLN A 34 5.28 3.49 5.84
CA GLN A 34 4.24 2.56 6.33
C GLN A 34 2.92 3.27 6.62
N ARG A 35 1.80 2.56 6.47
CA ARG A 35 0.44 3.06 6.72
C ARG A 35 -0.31 2.11 7.64
N THR A 36 -0.92 2.67 8.67
CA THR A 36 -1.69 1.90 9.66
C THR A 36 -3.18 2.20 9.52
N THR A 37 -4.01 1.17 9.50
CA THR A 37 -5.46 1.28 9.37
C THR A 37 -6.18 0.28 10.25
N THR A 38 -7.19 0.71 10.99
CA THR A 38 -8.01 -0.21 11.81
C THR A 38 -9.02 -0.96 10.94
N LEU A 39 -8.93 -2.29 10.94
CA LEU A 39 -9.86 -3.22 10.30
C LEU A 39 -11.14 -3.30 11.12
N ARG A 40 -12.07 -2.38 10.86
CA ARG A 40 -13.41 -2.38 11.48
C ARG A 40 -14.36 -3.37 10.76
N GLY A 41 -13.92 -4.62 10.61
CA GLY A 41 -14.60 -5.63 9.80
C GLY A 41 -14.34 -5.52 8.30
N LEU A 42 -13.28 -4.81 7.90
CA LEU A 42 -12.81 -4.75 6.52
C LEU A 42 -11.81 -5.87 6.25
N ASP A 43 -11.79 -6.38 5.01
CA ASP A 43 -10.78 -7.33 4.58
C ASP A 43 -9.39 -6.67 4.58
N PRO A 44 -8.39 -7.25 5.27
CA PRO A 44 -7.05 -6.68 5.35
C PRO A 44 -6.39 -6.51 3.99
N GLU A 45 -6.54 -7.50 3.11
CA GLU A 45 -5.99 -7.46 1.76
C GLU A 45 -6.58 -6.29 0.94
N MET A 46 -7.90 -6.12 0.95
CA MET A 46 -8.59 -5.03 0.23
C MET A 46 -8.18 -3.65 0.76
N ALA A 47 -8.08 -3.52 2.08
CA ALA A 47 -7.63 -2.29 2.72
C ALA A 47 -6.16 -2.00 2.35
N ALA A 48 -5.29 -3.00 2.40
CA ALA A 48 -3.88 -2.87 2.03
C ALA A 48 -3.71 -2.48 0.56
N LEU A 49 -4.44 -3.13 -0.33
CA LEU A 49 -4.45 -2.84 -1.76
C LEU A 49 -4.94 -1.41 -2.03
N THR A 50 -5.96 -0.95 -1.31
CA THR A 50 -6.46 0.43 -1.40
C THR A 50 -5.37 1.44 -1.03
N HIS A 51 -4.61 1.20 0.04
CA HIS A 51 -3.48 2.04 0.42
C HIS A 51 -2.35 2.01 -0.62
N LEU A 52 -1.99 0.84 -1.12
CA LEU A 52 -0.97 0.69 -2.15
C LEU A 52 -1.38 1.43 -3.43
N ARG A 53 -2.63 1.27 -3.88
CA ARG A 53 -3.19 2.02 -5.03
C ARG A 53 -3.13 3.51 -4.82
N GLY A 54 -3.56 3.99 -3.65
CA GLY A 54 -3.51 5.42 -3.31
C GLY A 54 -2.08 5.96 -3.32
N PHE A 55 -1.13 5.17 -2.80
CA PHE A 55 0.29 5.50 -2.89
C PHE A 55 0.75 5.60 -4.34
N VAL A 56 0.50 4.59 -5.16
CA VAL A 56 0.93 4.57 -6.57
C VAL A 56 0.37 5.76 -7.37
N LEU A 57 -0.92 6.07 -7.17
CA LEU A 57 -1.57 7.22 -7.81
C LEU A 57 -1.01 8.57 -7.34
N HIS A 58 -0.55 8.66 -6.08
CA HIS A 58 -0.01 9.89 -5.50
C HIS A 58 1.51 10.03 -5.71
N SER A 59 2.25 8.93 -5.74
CA SER A 59 3.71 8.91 -5.91
C SER A 59 4.10 9.47 -7.27
N LYS A 60 3.30 9.21 -8.31
CA LYS A 60 3.47 9.75 -9.67
C LYS A 60 3.44 11.28 -9.77
N LYS A 61 3.05 11.99 -8.70
CA LYS A 61 3.18 13.45 -8.63
C LYS A 61 4.59 13.91 -8.23
N VAL A 62 5.35 13.08 -7.52
CA VAL A 62 6.67 13.45 -6.98
C VAL A 62 7.77 13.28 -8.03
N ASP A 63 7.68 12.28 -8.90
CA ASP A 63 8.65 12.06 -9.99
C ASP A 63 8.51 13.02 -11.19
N ARG A 64 7.42 13.80 -11.28
CA ARG A 64 7.23 14.80 -12.35
C ARG A 64 7.68 16.22 -11.99
N THR A 65 8.33 16.42 -10.84
CA THR A 65 8.88 17.73 -10.43
C THR A 65 10.33 17.56 -9.96
N GLY A 66 11.19 17.11 -10.87
CA GLY A 66 12.63 17.32 -10.79
C GLY A 66 13.03 18.31 -11.89
N ASN A 67 13.01 19.60 -11.56
CA ASN A 67 13.50 20.71 -12.37
C ASN A 67 15.01 20.87 -12.22
#